data_AF-A0A3C1D254-F1
#
_entry.id   AF-A0A3C1D254-F1
#
_cell.length_a   1.000
_cell.length_b   1.000
_cell.length_c   1.000
_cell.angle_alpha   90.00
_cell.angle_beta   90.00
_cell.angle_gamma   90.00
#
_symmetry.space_group_name_H-M   'P 1'
#
loop_
_entity.id
_entity.type
_entity.pdbx_description
1 polymer ?
#
loop_
_entity_poly.entity_id
_entity_poly.type
_entity_poly.pdbx_seq_one_letter_code
_entity_poly.pdbx_strand_id
1 'polypeptide(L)'
;MKIVAGQLSVTEAAEEFGISRRHLHRLLARYRDEGLDGLEARSRAPKSSPHAATDRVRDRIVQLRVALTATGTDAGPVTIAWHLHQEGLRAPSTSTIRRILHAAGLIAPEPRKRPRSSYVRFEATQPNETWQSDF
;
A
#
# COMPACT_ATOMS: atom_id res chain seq x y z
N MET A 1 6.69 -1.33 -35.40
CA MET A 1 6.84 0.07 -34.89
C MET A 1 7.07 1.00 -36.07
N LYS A 2 6.04 1.75 -36.52
CA LYS A 2 6.10 2.61 -37.73
C LYS A 2 7.26 3.62 -37.72
N ILE A 3 7.61 4.14 -36.55
CA ILE A 3 8.75 5.06 -36.37
C ILE A 3 10.11 4.36 -36.58
N VAL A 4 10.27 3.14 -36.05
CA VAL A 4 11.52 2.36 -36.20
C VAL A 4 11.69 1.89 -37.66
N ALA A 5 10.59 1.64 -38.37
CA ALA A 5 10.58 1.32 -39.79
C ALA A 5 10.74 2.55 -40.70
N GLY A 6 10.92 3.76 -40.15
CA GLY A 6 11.06 5.01 -40.91
C GLY A 6 9.78 5.51 -41.59
N GLN A 7 8.63 4.91 -41.28
CA GLN A 7 7.33 5.22 -41.88
C GLN A 7 6.62 6.41 -41.23
N LEU A 8 7.13 6.88 -40.09
CA LEU A 8 6.56 8.01 -39.36
C LEU A 8 7.67 8.74 -38.61
N SER A 9 7.68 10.07 -38.67
CA SER A 9 8.60 10.84 -37.84
C SER A 9 8.18 10.82 -36.36
N VAL A 10 9.12 11.14 -35.47
CA VAL A 10 8.83 11.25 -34.02
C VAL A 10 7.83 12.37 -33.74
N THR A 11 7.82 13.44 -34.53
CA THR A 11 6.90 14.56 -34.37
C THR A 11 5.47 14.16 -34.75
N GLU A 12 5.28 13.54 -35.91
CA GLU A 12 3.97 13.05 -36.37
C GLU A 12 3.39 12.03 -35.39
N ALA A 13 4.21 11.11 -34.86
CA ALA A 13 3.75 10.14 -33.86
C ALA A 13 3.37 10.80 -32.54
N ALA A 14 4.14 11.80 -32.11
CA ALA A 14 3.83 12.52 -30.87
C ALA A 14 2.46 13.22 -30.97
N GLU A 15 2.15 13.81 -32.11
CA GLU A 15 0.87 14.45 -32.40
C GLU A 15 -0.27 13.44 -32.53
N GLU A 16 -0.09 12.38 -33.33
CA GLU A 16 -1.09 11.32 -33.56
C GLU A 16 -1.50 10.62 -32.25
N PHE A 17 -0.53 10.30 -31.39
CA PHE A 17 -0.77 9.56 -30.14
C PHE A 17 -0.94 10.45 -28.90
N GLY A 18 -0.89 11.78 -29.06
CA GLY A 18 -1.07 12.72 -27.94
C GLY A 18 0.00 12.58 -26.84
N ILE A 19 1.21 12.15 -27.19
CA ILE A 19 2.32 11.96 -26.24
C ILE A 19 3.43 12.96 -26.52
N SER A 20 4.08 13.47 -25.46
CA SER A 20 5.21 14.38 -25.67
C SER A 20 6.35 13.69 -26.46
N ARG A 21 6.99 14.42 -27.38
CA ARG A 21 8.21 13.97 -28.09
C ARG A 21 9.28 13.45 -27.14
N ARG A 22 9.45 14.09 -25.97
CA ARG A 22 10.39 13.64 -24.92
C ARG A 22 10.04 12.25 -24.38
N HIS A 23 8.76 11.94 -24.19
CA HIS A 23 8.33 10.61 -23.75
C HIS A 23 8.60 9.57 -24.84
N LEU A 24 8.26 9.91 -26.09
CA LEU A 24 8.44 9.03 -27.24
C LEU A 24 9.92 8.71 -27.51
N HIS A 25 10.82 9.70 -27.45
CA HIS A 25 12.27 9.46 -27.53
C HIS A 25 12.77 8.51 -26.43
N ARG A 26 12.23 8.61 -25.21
CA ARG A 26 12.60 7.72 -24.10
C ARG A 26 12.15 6.28 -24.33
N LEU A 27 10.95 6.09 -24.90
CA LEU A 27 10.44 4.76 -25.28
C LEU A 27 11.26 4.17 -26.44
N LEU A 28 11.59 4.98 -27.45
CA LEU A 28 12.42 4.54 -28.58
C LEU A 28 13.84 4.15 -28.14
N ALA A 29 14.45 4.89 -27.20
CA ALA A 29 15.74 4.53 -26.64
C ALA A 29 15.66 3.17 -25.93
N ARG A 30 14.67 2.97 -25.05
CA ARG A 30 14.47 1.68 -24.38
C ARG A 30 14.21 0.54 -25.34
N TYR A 31 13.43 0.78 -26.40
CA TYR A 31 13.15 -0.23 -27.41
C TYR A 31 14.42 -0.65 -28.17
N ARG A 32 15.35 0.28 -28.42
CA ARG A 32 16.64 -0.05 -29.05
C ARG A 32 17.55 -0.87 -28.12
N ASP A 33 17.51 -0.58 -26.82
CA ASP A 33 18.38 -1.24 -25.84
C ASP A 33 17.84 -2.60 -25.39
N GLU A 34 16.52 -2.73 -25.22
CA GLU A 34 15.86 -3.84 -24.52
C GLU A 34 14.71 -4.47 -25.34
N GLY A 35 14.47 -4.02 -26.57
CA GLY A 35 13.40 -4.55 -27.42
C GLY A 35 11.99 -4.22 -26.88
N LEU A 36 11.06 -5.15 -27.05
CA LEU A 36 9.68 -4.99 -26.58
C LEU A 36 9.60 -4.90 -25.05
N ASP A 37 10.45 -5.63 -24.33
CA ASP A 37 10.47 -5.65 -22.86
C ASP A 37 10.79 -4.25 -22.28
N GLY A 38 11.59 -3.46 -22.99
CA GLY A 38 11.91 -2.08 -22.61
C GLY A 38 10.71 -1.12 -22.59
N LEU A 39 9.60 -1.50 -23.23
CA LEU A 39 8.36 -0.72 -23.26
C LEU A 39 7.47 -0.97 -22.04
N GLU A 40 7.76 -1.99 -21.22
CA GLU A 40 7.00 -2.26 -20.02
C GLU A 40 7.06 -1.10 -19.01
N ALA A 41 5.98 -0.94 -18.27
CA ALA A 41 5.86 0.08 -17.24
C ALA A 41 6.84 -0.21 -16.11
N ARG A 42 7.96 0.52 -16.08
CA ARG A 42 8.90 0.44 -14.96
C ARG A 42 8.29 1.02 -13.69
N SER A 43 8.69 0.43 -12.57
CA SER A 43 8.35 0.96 -11.24
C SER A 43 8.70 2.45 -11.14
N ARG A 44 7.76 3.23 -10.64
CA ARG A 44 7.95 4.65 -10.31
C ARG A 44 8.51 4.83 -8.90
N ALA A 45 8.77 3.74 -8.17
CA ALA A 45 9.33 3.81 -6.84
C ALA A 45 10.77 4.38 -6.87
N PRO A 46 11.18 5.14 -5.85
CA PRO A 46 12.55 5.59 -5.74
C PRO A 46 13.50 4.39 -5.66
N LYS A 47 14.65 4.47 -6.33
CA LYS A 47 15.68 3.41 -6.34
C LYS A 47 16.27 3.14 -4.96
N SER A 48 16.29 4.15 -4.09
CA SER A 48 16.77 4.06 -2.73
C SER A 48 15.90 4.88 -1.79
N SER A 49 15.67 4.37 -0.59
CA SER A 49 15.03 5.11 0.50
C SER A 49 15.94 5.02 1.73
N PRO A 50 16.74 6.06 2.03
CA PRO A 50 17.72 6.03 3.13
C PRO A 50 17.06 5.90 4.51
N HIS A 51 15.76 6.17 4.62
CA HIS A 51 14.97 5.99 5.83
C HIS A 51 14.14 4.69 5.84
N ALA A 52 14.35 3.81 4.86
CA ALA A 52 13.71 2.50 4.88
C ALA A 52 14.21 1.70 6.09
N ALA A 53 13.27 1.06 6.78
CA ALA A 53 13.62 0.03 7.76
C ALA A 53 14.44 -1.05 7.04
N THR A 54 15.61 -1.36 7.61
CA THR A 54 16.48 -2.43 7.13
C THR A 54 15.75 -3.78 7.26
N ASP A 55 16.16 -4.75 6.45
CA ASP A 55 15.54 -6.09 6.47
C ASP A 55 15.63 -6.72 7.87
N ARG A 56 16.77 -6.54 8.55
CA ARG A 56 16.94 -6.92 9.96
C ARG A 56 15.84 -6.37 10.88
N VAL A 57 15.47 -5.10 10.74
CA VAL A 57 14.42 -4.48 11.57
C VAL A 57 13.04 -4.98 11.17
N ARG A 58 12.79 -5.22 9.88
CA ARG A 58 11.52 -5.78 9.38
C ARG A 58 11.30 -7.19 9.92
N ASP A 59 12.32 -8.05 9.84
CA ASP A 59 12.26 -9.41 10.35
C ASP A 59 12.05 -9.40 11.86
N ARG A 60 12.71 -8.49 12.57
CA ARG A 60 12.53 -8.38 14.02
C ARG A 60 11.12 -7.94 14.40
N ILE A 61 10.52 -7.01 13.66
CA ILE A 61 9.11 -6.61 13.84
C ILE A 61 8.17 -7.81 13.72
N VAL A 62 8.39 -8.65 12.70
CA VAL A 62 7.59 -9.87 12.46
C VAL A 62 7.76 -10.87 13.62
N GLN A 63 9.00 -11.12 14.05
CA GLN A 63 9.30 -12.01 15.17
C GLN A 63 8.64 -11.54 16.47
N LEU A 64 8.78 -10.25 16.81
CA LEU A 64 8.16 -9.66 17.99
C LEU A 64 6.64 -9.78 17.94
N ARG A 65 6.02 -9.50 16.79
CA ARG A 65 4.57 -9.67 16.62
C ARG A 65 4.14 -11.10 16.91
N VAL A 66 4.82 -12.09 16.35
CA VAL A 66 4.48 -13.51 16.55
C VAL A 66 4.68 -13.92 18.00
N ALA A 67 5.83 -13.60 18.59
CA ALA A 67 6.16 -13.96 19.96
C ALA A 67 5.18 -13.34 20.98
N LEU A 68 4.93 -12.03 20.88
CA LEU A 68 4.03 -11.31 21.80
C LEU A 68 2.57 -11.76 21.66
N THR A 69 2.13 -12.10 20.44
CA THR A 69 0.79 -12.65 20.22
C THR A 69 0.68 -14.05 20.84
N ALA A 70 1.71 -14.90 20.69
CA ALA A 70 1.71 -16.25 21.24
C ALA A 70 1.69 -16.26 22.78
N THR A 71 2.29 -15.26 23.42
CA THR A 71 2.24 -15.09 24.89
C THR A 71 0.98 -14.39 25.38
N GLY A 72 0.07 -13.99 24.49
CA GLY A 72 -1.18 -13.29 24.84
C GLY A 72 -0.99 -11.85 25.34
N THR A 73 0.18 -11.25 25.09
CA THR A 73 0.51 -9.87 25.47
C THR A 73 0.18 -8.88 24.35
N ASP A 74 0.21 -7.57 24.64
CA ASP A 74 0.03 -6.56 23.60
C ASP A 74 1.13 -6.69 22.53
N ALA A 75 0.72 -6.85 21.28
CA ALA A 75 1.59 -6.97 20.13
C ALA A 75 1.36 -5.82 19.13
N GLY A 76 0.88 -4.67 19.62
CA GLY A 76 0.63 -3.48 18.83
C GLY A 76 1.91 -2.80 18.32
N PRO A 77 1.79 -1.90 17.33
CA PRO A 77 2.95 -1.18 16.77
C PRO A 77 3.76 -0.36 17.79
N VAL A 78 3.10 0.18 18.84
CA VAL A 78 3.77 0.94 19.90
C VAL A 78 4.64 0.02 20.76
N THR A 79 4.09 -1.11 21.18
CA THR A 79 4.80 -2.11 21.98
C THR A 79 5.96 -2.72 21.21
N ILE A 80 5.75 -3.06 19.94
CA ILE A 80 6.85 -3.52 19.07
C ILE A 80 7.95 -2.45 18.94
N ALA A 81 7.57 -1.18 18.74
CA ALA A 81 8.55 -0.10 18.69
C ALA A 81 9.35 0.01 20.01
N TRP A 82 8.68 -0.15 21.16
CA TRP A 82 9.33 -0.16 22.46
C TRP A 82 10.36 -1.29 22.58
N HIS A 83 10.01 -2.53 22.22
CA HIS A 83 10.93 -3.66 22.21
C HIS A 83 12.15 -3.43 21.31
N LEU A 84 11.95 -2.89 20.11
CA LEU A 84 13.06 -2.55 19.21
C LEU A 84 14.03 -1.54 19.85
N HIS A 85 13.50 -0.52 20.53
CA HIS A 85 14.35 0.44 21.25
C HIS A 85 15.12 -0.21 22.40
N GLN A 86 14.50 -1.12 23.15
CA GLN A 86 15.19 -1.88 24.22
C GLN A 86 16.34 -2.74 23.66
N GLU A 87 16.20 -3.23 22.44
CA GLU A 87 17.24 -4.00 21.73
C GLU A 87 18.30 -3.11 21.05
N GLY A 88 18.24 -1.79 21.22
CA GLY A 88 19.16 -0.84 20.58
C GLY A 88 18.93 -0.66 19.07
N LEU A 89 17.79 -1.13 18.54
CA LEU A 89 17.41 -0.96 17.15
C LEU A 89 16.65 0.35 16.96
N ARG A 90 16.95 1.06 15.87
CA ARG A 90 16.17 2.24 15.47
C ARG A 90 14.80 1.81 14.98
N ALA A 91 13.77 1.98 15.82
CA ALA A 91 12.41 1.63 15.42
C ALA A 91 11.88 2.60 14.34
N PRO A 92 11.22 2.09 13.29
CA PRO A 92 10.52 2.94 12.35
C PRO A 92 9.21 3.46 12.97
N SER A 93 8.55 4.39 12.27
CA SER A 93 7.26 4.92 12.74
C SER A 93 6.21 3.81 12.91
N THR A 94 5.26 4.02 13.83
CA THR A 94 4.15 3.08 14.09
C THR A 94 3.36 2.73 12.83
N SER A 95 3.14 3.70 11.94
CA SER A 95 2.51 3.50 10.63
C SER A 95 3.34 2.58 9.72
N THR A 96 4.67 2.68 9.77
CA THR A 96 5.56 1.79 9.01
C THR A 96 5.55 0.38 9.57
N ILE A 97 5.58 0.22 10.89
CA ILE A 97 5.41 -1.08 11.56
C ILE A 97 4.08 -1.71 11.13
N ARG A 98 2.97 -0.96 11.21
CA ARG A 98 1.65 -1.43 10.76
C ARG A 98 1.65 -1.88 9.30
N ARG A 99 2.30 -1.14 8.40
CA ARG A 99 2.42 -1.50 6.98
C ARG A 99 3.26 -2.77 6.78
N ILE A 100 4.36 -2.93 7.51
CA ILE A 100 5.18 -4.16 7.49
C ILE A 100 4.34 -5.35 7.94
N LEU A 101 3.60 -5.22 9.05
CA LEU A 101 2.74 -6.28 9.57
C LEU A 101 1.58 -6.62 8.61
N HIS A 102 1.00 -5.63 7.93
CA HIS A 102 0.01 -5.86 6.87
C HIS A 102 0.61 -6.62 5.69
N ALA A 103 1.78 -6.21 5.21
CA ALA A 103 2.47 -6.90 4.12
C ALA A 103 2.85 -8.34 4.48
N ALA A 104 3.11 -8.61 5.77
CA ALA A 104 3.36 -9.94 6.31
C ALA A 104 2.08 -10.74 6.65
N GLY A 105 0.89 -10.17 6.46
CA GLY A 105 -0.38 -10.87 6.76
C GLY A 105 -0.69 -11.07 8.25
N LEU A 106 -0.01 -10.35 9.15
CA LEU A 106 -0.11 -10.52 10.61
C LEU A 106 -1.16 -9.62 11.29
N ILE A 107 -1.93 -8.90 10.49
CA ILE A 107 -3.06 -8.07 10.93
C ILE A 107 -4.32 -8.65 10.30
N ALA A 108 -5.20 -9.21 11.12
CA ALA A 108 -6.55 -9.53 10.69
C ALA A 108 -7.27 -8.21 10.39
N PRO A 109 -7.77 -8.00 9.16
CA PRO A 109 -8.57 -6.82 8.85
C PRO A 109 -9.85 -6.87 9.68
N GLU A 110 -10.10 -5.80 10.41
CA GLU A 110 -11.33 -5.70 11.20
C GLU A 110 -12.54 -5.74 10.26
N PRO A 111 -13.58 -6.55 10.56
CA PRO A 111 -14.80 -6.55 9.76
C PRO A 111 -15.34 -5.13 9.65
N ARG A 112 -15.70 -4.75 8.42
CA ARG A 112 -16.23 -3.41 8.14
C ARG A 112 -17.35 -3.08 9.11
N LYS A 113 -17.47 -1.79 9.47
CA LYS A 113 -18.61 -1.27 10.24
C LYS A 113 -19.91 -1.92 9.76
N ARG A 114 -20.71 -2.36 10.72
CA ARG A 114 -22.03 -2.97 10.50
C ARG A 114 -22.75 -2.21 9.37
N PRO A 115 -23.16 -2.88 8.29
CA PRO A 115 -23.72 -2.19 7.14
C PRO A 115 -24.99 -1.45 7.55
N ARG A 116 -25.16 -0.22 7.06
CA ARG A 116 -26.34 0.61 7.38
C ARG A 116 -27.66 -0.09 7.02
N SER A 117 -27.64 -0.99 6.04
CA SER A 117 -28.81 -1.81 5.66
C SER A 117 -29.29 -2.75 6.77
N SER A 118 -28.44 -3.07 7.75
CA SER A 118 -28.84 -3.88 8.90
C SER A 118 -29.44 -3.06 10.06
N TYR A 119 -29.48 -1.73 9.94
CA TYR A 119 -30.18 -0.90 10.93
C TYR A 119 -31.68 -1.11 10.79
N VAL A 120 -32.29 -1.57 11.89
CA VAL A 120 -33.74 -1.59 12.04
C VAL A 120 -34.12 -0.23 12.60
N ARG A 121 -35.09 0.44 11.96
CA ARG A 121 -35.61 1.71 12.47
C ARG A 121 -36.39 1.43 13.76
N PHE A 122 -36.22 2.33 14.72
CA PHE A 122 -37.09 2.37 15.88
C PHE A 122 -38.41 3.03 15.44
N GLU A 123 -39.29 2.23 14.85
CA GLU A 123 -40.61 2.64 14.36
C GLU A 123 -41.66 1.61 14.76
N ALA A 124 -42.89 2.07 14.97
CA ALA A 124 -44.05 1.23 15.25
C ALA A 124 -45.20 1.58 14.33
N THR A 125 -46.14 0.65 14.16
CA THR A 125 -47.28 0.83 13.25
C THR A 125 -48.37 1.66 13.93
N GLN A 126 -48.54 1.53 15.24
CA GLN A 126 -49.52 2.26 16.02
C GLN A 126 -48.90 3.15 17.10
N PRO A 127 -49.61 4.20 17.54
CA PRO A 127 -49.24 4.94 18.75
C PRO A 127 -49.09 4.00 19.96
N ASN A 128 -48.12 4.28 20.83
CA ASN A 128 -47.83 3.53 22.07
C ASN A 128 -47.25 2.10 21.94
N GLU A 129 -46.85 1.66 20.73
CA GLU A 129 -46.22 0.34 20.53
C GLU A 129 -44.69 0.34 20.76
N THR A 130 -44.04 1.50 20.70
CA THR A 130 -42.61 1.66 21.03
C THR A 130 -42.39 2.84 21.95
N TRP A 131 -41.69 2.61 23.07
CA TRP A 131 -41.36 3.63 24.07
C TRP A 131 -39.84 3.80 24.11
N GLN A 132 -39.38 5.03 23.88
CA GLN A 132 -37.96 5.35 24.03
C GLN A 132 -37.74 5.90 25.44
N SER A 133 -36.80 5.29 26.17
CA SER A 133 -36.30 5.81 27.44
C SER A 133 -34.90 6.36 27.17
N ASP A 134 -34.72 7.68 27.28
CA ASP A 134 -33.41 8.31 27.35
C ASP A 134 -33.02 8.53 28.81
N PHE A 135 -31.82 8.05 29.18
CA PHE A 135 -31.16 8.32 30.45
C PHE A 135 -29.79 8.93 30.16
#